data_AF-A0A2V1D827-F1
#
_entry.id   AF-A0A2V1D827-F1
#
_cell.length_a   1.000
_cell.length_b   1.000
_cell.length_c   1.000
_cell.angle_alpha   90.00
_cell.angle_beta   90.00
_cell.angle_gamma   90.00
#
_symmetry.space_group_name_H-M   'P 1'
#
loop_
_entity.id
_entity.type
_entity.pdbx_description
1 polymer ?
#
loop_
_entity_poly.entity_id
_entity_poly.type
_entity_poly.pdbx_seq_one_letter_code
_entity_poly.pdbx_strand_id
1 'polypeptide(L)'
;MGCNVSRPHAAHPAATLLELAPVMTAGHNNPLPDLDRETLLGALTNVAHYLNSQRANITVISVGGAVNTIFFETRRATHDVDFYNQQLRASDYNLIKLAMQYAQSRDTNLQSEWFNNRTILFIPKTQREYLTQQAFTQDEVVFQRPGLKVLAAPWDYAICAKLDRCAGAGLNQSKPYDYSDAATYLRRYLQIHNLVVVTRSQVYEWASSMYGQSAIDMRT
;
A
#
# COMPACT_ATOMS: atom_id res chain seq x y z
N MET A 1 14.05 -24.57 34.60
CA MET A 1 14.70 -23.61 33.70
C MET A 1 14.59 -24.17 32.29
N GLY A 2 13.62 -23.72 31.50
CA GLY A 2 13.37 -24.20 30.15
C GLY A 2 13.84 -23.15 29.14
N CYS A 3 14.90 -23.46 28.40
CA CYS A 3 15.41 -22.62 27.33
C CYS A 3 14.40 -22.56 26.18
N ASN A 4 13.87 -21.36 25.89
CA ASN A 4 13.14 -21.08 24.67
C ASN A 4 14.14 -21.03 23.51
N VAL A 5 14.12 -22.06 22.66
CA VAL A 5 14.85 -22.07 21.39
C VAL A 5 13.98 -21.34 20.36
N SER A 6 14.32 -20.09 20.09
CA SER A 6 13.81 -19.34 18.94
C SER A 6 14.16 -20.08 17.65
N ARG A 7 13.16 -20.50 16.87
CA ARG A 7 13.36 -21.10 15.55
C ARG A 7 13.65 -20.02 14.50
N PRO A 8 14.54 -20.29 13.52
CA PRO A 8 14.99 -19.30 12.56
C PRO A 8 13.85 -18.89 11.60
N HIS A 9 13.80 -17.59 11.28
CA HIS A 9 12.99 -17.04 10.20
C HIS A 9 13.45 -17.65 8.87
N ALA A 10 12.64 -18.55 8.31
CA ALA A 10 12.77 -18.91 6.91
C ALA A 10 12.29 -17.72 6.07
N ALA A 11 13.25 -16.97 5.50
CA ALA A 11 12.96 -15.98 4.49
C ALA A 11 12.34 -16.67 3.27
N HIS A 12 11.14 -16.27 2.88
CA HIS A 12 10.50 -16.77 1.67
C HIS A 12 11.12 -16.12 0.43
N PRO A 13 11.29 -16.86 -0.69
CA PRO A 13 11.82 -16.28 -1.91
C PRO A 13 10.86 -15.21 -2.43
N ALA A 14 11.36 -14.01 -2.68
CA ALA A 14 10.60 -12.84 -3.13
C ALA A 14 9.88 -12.97 -4.51
N ALA A 15 9.70 -14.20 -5.02
CA ALA A 15 8.89 -14.54 -6.19
C ALA A 15 7.37 -14.58 -5.88
N THR A 16 6.99 -14.90 -4.64
CA THR A 16 5.58 -15.17 -4.27
C THR A 16 4.66 -13.96 -4.45
N LEU A 17 5.14 -12.73 -4.21
CA LEU A 17 4.29 -11.54 -4.30
C LEU A 17 3.85 -11.18 -5.73
N LEU A 18 4.74 -11.40 -6.70
CA LEU A 18 4.46 -11.14 -8.12
C LEU A 18 3.51 -12.20 -8.68
N GLU A 19 3.70 -13.45 -8.29
CA GLU A 19 2.84 -14.58 -8.67
C GLU A 19 1.40 -14.44 -8.11
N LEU A 20 1.24 -13.66 -7.05
CA LEU A 20 -0.04 -13.39 -6.39
C LEU A 20 -0.67 -12.07 -6.87
N ALA A 21 0.01 -11.29 -7.71
CA ALA A 21 -0.58 -10.12 -8.35
C ALA A 21 -1.65 -10.54 -9.37
N PRO A 22 -2.78 -9.81 -9.47
CA PRO A 22 -3.84 -10.17 -10.41
C PRO A 22 -3.34 -10.18 -11.86
N VAL A 23 -3.67 -11.24 -12.61
CA VAL A 23 -3.46 -11.30 -14.07
C VAL A 23 -4.49 -10.39 -14.73
N MET A 24 -4.06 -9.51 -15.65
CA MET A 24 -5.00 -8.68 -16.41
C MET A 24 -5.88 -9.56 -17.31
N THR A 25 -7.17 -9.63 -17.02
CA THR A 25 -8.17 -10.33 -17.85
C THR A 25 -8.96 -9.35 -18.73
N ALA A 26 -9.41 -9.82 -19.90
CA ALA A 26 -10.22 -9.03 -20.83
C ALA A 26 -11.57 -8.67 -20.17
N GLY A 27 -11.84 -7.35 -20.03
CA GLY A 27 -12.95 -6.81 -19.24
C GLY A 27 -12.60 -5.54 -18.44
N HIS A 28 -11.30 -5.19 -18.36
CA HIS A 28 -10.74 -4.00 -17.68
C HIS A 28 -11.20 -2.61 -18.21
N ASN A 29 -12.16 -2.55 -19.14
CA ASN A 29 -12.56 -1.31 -19.84
C ASN A 29 -13.83 -0.64 -19.30
N ASN A 30 -14.50 -1.22 -18.30
CA ASN A 30 -15.54 -0.48 -17.58
C ASN A 30 -14.87 0.53 -16.63
N PRO A 31 -15.35 1.78 -16.54
CA PRO A 31 -14.84 2.71 -15.54
C PRO A 31 -15.01 2.08 -14.16
N LEU A 32 -13.90 1.98 -13.42
CA LEU A 32 -13.93 1.47 -12.05
C LEU A 32 -14.87 2.37 -11.23
N PRO A 33 -15.75 1.79 -10.39
CA PRO A 33 -16.62 2.58 -9.54
C PRO A 33 -15.79 3.47 -8.62
N ASP A 34 -16.33 4.65 -8.32
CA ASP A 34 -15.80 5.50 -7.26
C ASP A 34 -16.25 4.94 -5.91
N LEU A 35 -15.29 4.45 -5.13
CA LEU A 35 -15.47 3.98 -3.76
C LEU A 35 -15.15 5.15 -2.82
N ASP A 36 -16.18 5.67 -2.15
CA ASP A 36 -16.02 6.67 -1.11
C ASP A 36 -15.52 6.07 0.20
N ARG A 37 -15.25 6.95 1.18
CA ARG A 37 -14.73 6.54 2.49
C ARG A 37 -15.63 5.55 3.22
N GLU A 38 -16.94 5.75 3.20
CA GLU A 38 -17.88 4.86 3.89
C GLU A 38 -17.92 3.48 3.25
N THR A 39 -17.95 3.43 1.93
CA THR A 39 -17.88 2.20 1.13
C THR A 39 -16.59 1.42 1.44
N LEU A 40 -15.43 2.11 1.42
CA LEU A 40 -14.14 1.48 1.72
C LEU A 40 -14.06 0.95 3.16
N LEU A 41 -14.55 1.72 4.14
CA LEU A 41 -14.57 1.29 5.54
C LEU A 41 -15.51 0.10 5.76
N GLY A 42 -16.68 0.08 5.10
CA GLY A 42 -17.60 -1.05 5.11
C GLY A 42 -16.97 -2.30 4.49
N ALA A 43 -16.33 -2.15 3.34
CA ALA A 43 -15.64 -3.23 2.65
C ALA A 43 -14.49 -3.81 3.48
N LEU A 44 -13.61 -2.97 4.04
CA LEU A 44 -12.52 -3.39 4.93
C LEU A 44 -13.04 -4.01 6.23
N THR A 45 -14.18 -3.56 6.75
CA THR A 45 -14.85 -4.20 7.90
C THR A 45 -15.31 -5.61 7.57
N ASN A 46 -15.88 -5.84 6.38
CA ASN A 46 -16.26 -7.17 5.93
C ASN A 46 -15.05 -8.09 5.73
N VAL A 47 -13.94 -7.56 5.19
CA VAL A 47 -12.66 -8.29 5.08
C VAL A 47 -12.16 -8.68 6.48
N ALA A 48 -12.09 -7.72 7.40
CA ALA A 48 -11.64 -7.97 8.77
C ALA A 48 -12.50 -9.02 9.47
N HIS A 49 -13.83 -8.92 9.34
CA HIS A 49 -14.77 -9.89 9.88
C HIS A 49 -14.51 -11.31 9.36
N TYR A 50 -14.34 -11.46 8.04
CA TYR A 50 -14.02 -12.76 7.45
C TYR A 50 -12.70 -13.30 8.00
N LEU A 51 -11.62 -12.51 7.97
CA LEU A 51 -10.29 -12.93 8.45
C LEU A 51 -10.33 -13.34 9.93
N ASN A 52 -11.04 -12.58 10.76
CA ASN A 52 -11.23 -12.90 12.17
C ASN A 52 -12.00 -14.22 12.36
N SER A 53 -13.01 -14.50 11.54
CA SER A 53 -13.73 -15.78 11.56
C SER A 53 -12.83 -16.98 11.25
N GLN A 54 -11.77 -16.74 10.45
CA GLN A 54 -10.73 -17.72 10.13
C GLN A 54 -9.59 -17.75 11.16
N ARG A 55 -9.71 -17.00 12.27
CA ARG A 55 -8.67 -16.82 13.30
C ARG A 55 -7.35 -16.28 12.73
N ALA A 56 -7.42 -15.56 11.62
CA ALA A 56 -6.28 -14.88 11.03
C ALA A 56 -6.20 -13.44 11.55
N ASN A 57 -4.99 -12.90 11.68
CA ASN A 57 -4.76 -11.49 11.95
C ASN A 57 -3.70 -10.98 10.98
N ILE A 58 -4.15 -10.28 9.94
CA ILE A 58 -3.32 -9.91 8.80
C ILE A 58 -3.06 -8.42 8.83
N THR A 59 -1.81 -8.01 8.57
CA THR A 59 -1.46 -6.62 8.32
C THR A 59 -1.12 -6.42 6.86
N VAL A 60 -1.71 -5.42 6.22
CA VAL A 60 -1.36 -4.98 4.87
C VAL A 60 -0.91 -3.52 4.92
N ILE A 61 -0.13 -3.09 3.94
CA ILE A 61 0.38 -1.71 3.84
C ILE A 61 -0.21 -1.09 2.58
N SER A 62 -1.00 -0.03 2.74
CA SER A 62 -1.65 0.68 1.64
C SER A 62 -0.94 1.98 1.29
N VAL A 63 -1.03 2.37 0.02
CA VAL A 63 -0.47 3.61 -0.52
C VAL A 63 -1.48 4.26 -1.46
N GLY A 64 -1.44 5.58 -1.59
CA GLY A 64 -2.23 6.29 -2.59
C GLY A 64 -3.69 6.48 -2.20
N GLY A 65 -4.60 6.15 -3.12
CA GLY A 65 -5.99 6.58 -3.09
C GLY A 65 -6.74 6.23 -1.81
N ALA A 66 -6.59 5.01 -1.31
CA ALA A 66 -7.23 4.56 -0.07
C ALA A 66 -6.72 5.35 1.15
N VAL A 67 -5.43 5.65 1.23
CA VAL A 67 -4.85 6.47 2.30
C VAL A 67 -5.41 7.89 2.24
N ASN A 68 -5.47 8.50 1.05
CA ASN A 68 -6.03 9.84 0.89
C ASN A 68 -7.55 9.91 1.13
N THR A 69 -8.28 8.83 0.91
CA THR A 69 -9.74 8.78 1.09
C THR A 69 -10.12 8.47 2.53
N ILE A 70 -9.43 7.51 3.18
CA ILE A 70 -9.77 7.03 4.52
C ILE A 70 -9.06 7.82 5.61
N PHE A 71 -7.74 8.02 5.49
CA PHE A 71 -6.89 8.54 6.56
C PHE A 71 -6.77 10.06 6.52
N PHE A 72 -6.44 10.63 5.36
CA PHE A 72 -6.30 12.09 5.23
C PHE A 72 -7.60 12.80 4.85
N GLU A 73 -8.57 12.07 4.31
CA GLU A 73 -9.84 12.62 3.81
C GLU A 73 -9.66 13.78 2.80
N THR A 74 -8.54 13.77 2.05
CA THR A 74 -8.25 14.76 0.99
C THR A 74 -8.89 14.39 -0.34
N ARG A 75 -9.38 13.15 -0.47
CA ARG A 75 -10.12 12.67 -1.64
C ARG A 75 -11.51 12.20 -1.22
N ARG A 76 -12.52 12.56 -2.02
CA ARG A 76 -13.89 12.05 -1.84
C ARG A 76 -13.99 10.54 -2.10
N ALA A 77 -13.24 10.05 -3.10
CA ALA A 77 -13.27 8.66 -3.52
C ALA A 77 -11.96 8.21 -4.18
N THR A 78 -11.80 6.89 -4.25
CA THR A 78 -10.80 6.18 -5.05
C THR A 78 -11.43 4.94 -5.68
N HIS A 79 -10.68 4.15 -6.44
CA HIS A 79 -11.24 3.00 -7.16
C HIS A 79 -10.96 1.67 -6.45
N ASP A 80 -9.93 1.64 -5.61
CA ASP A 80 -9.42 0.45 -4.98
C ASP A 80 -8.58 0.78 -3.73
N VAL A 81 -8.19 -0.30 -3.05
CA VAL A 81 -7.21 -0.34 -1.98
C VAL A 81 -6.02 -1.15 -2.48
N ASP A 82 -5.04 -0.44 -3.02
CA ASP A 82 -3.72 -0.97 -3.31
C ASP A 82 -3.00 -1.34 -2.00
N PHE A 83 -2.40 -2.53 -1.95
CA PHE A 83 -1.60 -2.95 -0.81
C PHE A 83 -0.33 -3.75 -1.15
N TYR A 84 0.62 -3.74 -0.24
CA TYR A 84 1.74 -4.69 -0.23
C TYR A 84 2.06 -5.09 1.20
N ASN A 85 2.81 -6.18 1.37
CA ASN A 85 3.54 -6.51 2.58
C ASN A 85 4.44 -7.72 2.29
N GLN A 86 5.77 -7.54 2.40
CA GLN A 86 6.75 -8.59 2.10
C GLN A 86 6.75 -9.75 3.11
N GLN A 87 6.10 -9.58 4.27
CA GLN A 87 5.96 -10.60 5.31
C GLN A 87 4.74 -11.51 5.11
N LEU A 88 3.87 -11.21 4.14
CA LEU A 88 2.70 -12.07 3.85
C LEU A 88 3.12 -13.38 3.21
N ARG A 89 2.51 -14.47 3.67
CA ARG A 89 2.67 -15.81 3.12
C ARG A 89 1.63 -16.05 2.03
N ALA A 90 1.86 -17.06 1.18
CA ALA A 90 0.88 -17.48 0.18
C ALA A 90 -0.50 -17.82 0.80
N SER A 91 -0.52 -18.40 2.00
CA SER A 91 -1.76 -18.66 2.75
C SER A 91 -2.51 -17.38 3.12
N ASP A 92 -1.79 -16.30 3.45
CA ASP A 92 -2.38 -15.03 3.83
C ASP A 92 -3.03 -14.37 2.62
N TYR A 93 -2.39 -14.42 1.45
CA TYR A 93 -2.97 -13.96 0.19
C TYR A 93 -4.22 -14.73 -0.20
N ASN A 94 -4.23 -16.05 -0.03
CA ASN A 94 -5.43 -16.85 -0.28
C ASN A 94 -6.57 -16.45 0.66
N LEU A 95 -6.29 -16.20 1.94
CA LEU A 95 -7.29 -15.71 2.89
C LEU A 95 -7.78 -14.31 2.55
N ILE A 96 -6.89 -13.39 2.15
CA ILE A 96 -7.28 -12.06 1.68
C ILE A 96 -8.19 -12.16 0.46
N LYS A 97 -7.87 -13.03 -0.51
CA LYS A 97 -8.70 -13.23 -1.70
C LYS A 97 -10.11 -13.72 -1.35
N LEU A 98 -10.22 -14.69 -0.43
CA LEU A 98 -11.51 -15.16 0.05
C LEU A 98 -12.28 -14.08 0.85
N ALA A 99 -11.56 -13.31 1.68
CA ALA A 99 -12.14 -12.20 2.44
C ALA A 99 -12.64 -11.06 1.52
N MET A 100 -11.92 -10.78 0.45
CA MET A 100 -12.31 -9.84 -0.60
C MET A 100 -13.59 -10.31 -1.30
N GLN A 101 -13.64 -11.57 -1.74
CA GLN A 101 -14.84 -12.17 -2.33
C GLN A 101 -16.04 -12.14 -1.38
N TYR A 102 -15.80 -12.39 -0.09
CA TYR A 102 -16.83 -12.25 0.94
C TYR A 102 -17.35 -10.81 1.02
N ALA A 103 -16.47 -9.79 1.04
CA ALA A 103 -16.89 -8.40 1.04
C ALA A 103 -17.72 -8.04 -0.22
N GLN A 104 -17.31 -8.52 -1.40
CA GLN A 104 -18.08 -8.33 -2.64
C GLN A 104 -19.48 -8.96 -2.59
N SER A 105 -19.63 -10.10 -1.92
CA SER A 105 -20.96 -10.71 -1.72
C SER A 105 -21.88 -9.87 -0.82
N ARG A 106 -21.32 -8.93 -0.05
CA ARG A 106 -22.04 -8.01 0.83
C ARG A 106 -22.30 -6.65 0.22
N ASP A 107 -21.50 -6.25 -0.77
CA ASP A 107 -21.60 -4.98 -1.46
C ASP A 107 -21.28 -5.17 -2.95
N THR A 108 -22.34 -5.08 -3.78
CA THR A 108 -22.26 -5.27 -5.23
C THR A 108 -21.52 -4.14 -5.96
N ASN A 109 -21.22 -3.03 -5.29
CA ASN A 109 -20.40 -1.96 -5.86
C ASN A 109 -18.92 -2.35 -5.96
N LEU A 110 -18.47 -3.36 -5.19
CA LEU A 110 -17.08 -3.79 -5.13
C LEU A 110 -16.71 -4.68 -6.34
N GLN A 111 -15.82 -4.19 -7.20
CA GLN A 111 -15.26 -4.95 -8.33
C GLN A 111 -14.21 -5.96 -7.87
N SER A 112 -13.87 -6.97 -8.70
CA SER A 112 -12.96 -8.07 -8.31
C SER A 112 -11.57 -7.61 -7.85
N GLU A 113 -11.15 -6.41 -8.24
CA GLU A 113 -9.82 -5.88 -7.94
C GLU A 113 -9.86 -4.73 -6.91
N TRP A 114 -10.98 -4.51 -6.22
CA TRP A 114 -11.09 -3.38 -5.28
C TRP A 114 -10.08 -3.44 -4.12
N PHE A 115 -9.58 -4.63 -3.76
CA PHE A 115 -8.56 -4.81 -2.72
C PHE A 115 -7.45 -5.72 -3.26
N ASN A 116 -6.37 -5.12 -3.76
CA ASN A 116 -5.41 -5.83 -4.60
C ASN A 116 -3.96 -5.44 -4.27
N ASN A 117 -3.01 -6.31 -4.65
CA ASN A 117 -1.58 -6.10 -4.40
C ASN A 117 -0.78 -5.58 -5.61
N ARG A 118 -1.45 -4.98 -6.62
CA ARG A 118 -0.82 -4.54 -7.87
C ARG A 118 0.27 -3.50 -7.66
N THR A 119 0.17 -2.69 -6.60
CA THR A 119 1.20 -1.72 -6.23
C THR A 119 2.61 -2.32 -6.15
N ILE A 120 2.72 -3.62 -5.85
CA ILE A 120 4.00 -4.34 -5.77
C ILE A 120 4.79 -4.36 -7.09
N LEU A 121 4.11 -4.20 -8.24
CA LEU A 121 4.72 -4.11 -9.56
C LEU A 121 5.54 -2.82 -9.73
N PHE A 122 5.20 -1.77 -8.98
CA PHE A 122 5.89 -0.48 -9.00
C PHE A 122 6.96 -0.34 -7.91
N ILE A 123 7.10 -1.36 -7.05
CA ILE A 123 8.11 -1.38 -5.98
C ILE A 123 9.26 -2.31 -6.40
N PRO A 124 10.49 -1.78 -6.57
CA PRO A 124 11.66 -2.60 -6.85
C PRO A 124 11.81 -3.72 -5.83
N LYS A 125 12.10 -4.93 -6.30
CA LYS A 125 12.15 -6.13 -5.45
C LYS A 125 13.10 -5.98 -4.26
N THR A 126 14.22 -5.27 -4.46
CA THR A 126 15.23 -4.97 -3.44
C THR A 126 14.72 -4.05 -2.32
N GLN A 127 13.65 -3.30 -2.55
CA GLN A 127 13.11 -2.32 -1.60
C GLN A 127 11.91 -2.82 -0.79
N ARG A 128 11.27 -3.92 -1.22
CA ARG A 128 10.00 -4.37 -0.63
C ARG A 128 10.12 -4.68 0.86
N GLU A 129 11.20 -5.34 1.27
CA GLU A 129 11.45 -5.66 2.68
C GLU A 129 11.71 -4.40 3.51
N TYR A 130 12.58 -3.52 3.03
CA TYR A 130 12.87 -2.24 3.68
C TYR A 130 11.59 -1.41 3.87
N LEU A 131 10.82 -1.18 2.80
CA LEU A 131 9.57 -0.41 2.87
C LEU A 131 8.53 -1.06 3.79
N THR A 132 8.48 -2.40 3.81
CA THR A 132 7.62 -3.13 4.75
C THR A 132 8.04 -2.81 6.19
N GLN A 133 9.32 -2.96 6.53
CA GLN A 133 9.81 -2.67 7.89
C GLN A 133 9.61 -1.20 8.28
N GLN A 134 9.83 -0.26 7.36
CA GLN A 134 9.57 1.16 7.60
C GLN A 134 8.09 1.43 7.87
N ALA A 135 7.16 0.79 7.15
CA ALA A 135 5.73 0.95 7.42
C ALA A 135 5.33 0.47 8.81
N PHE A 136 5.87 -0.70 9.23
CA PHE A 136 5.67 -1.21 10.59
C PHE A 136 6.29 -0.31 11.66
N THR A 137 7.42 0.33 11.37
CA THR A 137 8.08 1.27 12.30
C THR A 137 7.31 2.59 12.39
N GLN A 138 6.80 3.10 11.26
CA GLN A 138 5.99 4.32 11.19
C GLN A 138 4.63 4.14 11.88
N ASP A 139 4.05 2.93 11.79
CA ASP A 139 2.81 2.48 12.45
C ASP A 139 1.58 3.40 12.28
N GLU A 140 1.48 4.08 11.14
CA GLU A 140 0.33 4.94 10.83
C GLU A 140 -0.86 4.09 10.38
N VAL A 141 -1.84 3.94 11.27
CA VAL A 141 -2.99 3.07 11.06
C VAL A 141 -4.07 3.77 10.23
N VAL A 142 -4.31 3.27 9.02
CA VAL A 142 -5.40 3.73 8.12
C VAL A 142 -6.72 3.07 8.53
N PHE A 143 -6.68 1.80 8.91
CA PHE A 143 -7.85 1.03 9.34
C PHE A 143 -7.44 -0.10 10.29
N GLN A 144 -8.24 -0.37 11.32
CA GLN A 144 -8.02 -1.52 12.19
C GLN A 144 -9.31 -2.09 12.78
N ARG A 145 -9.44 -3.41 12.69
CA ARG A 145 -10.44 -4.26 13.34
C ARG A 145 -9.80 -5.62 13.65
N PRO A 146 -10.37 -6.46 14.54
CA PRO A 146 -9.95 -7.85 14.67
C PRO A 146 -9.90 -8.51 13.29
N GLY A 147 -8.78 -9.15 12.97
CA GLY A 147 -8.56 -9.81 11.69
C GLY A 147 -7.77 -9.03 10.65
N LEU A 148 -7.86 -7.69 10.65
CA LEU A 148 -7.18 -6.85 9.66
C LEU A 148 -6.64 -5.54 10.25
N LYS A 149 -5.36 -5.28 10.01
CA LYS A 149 -4.72 -3.96 10.15
C LYS A 149 -4.28 -3.46 8.79
N VAL A 150 -4.58 -2.20 8.47
CA VAL A 150 -4.09 -1.50 7.28
C VAL A 150 -3.20 -0.37 7.76
N LEU A 151 -1.91 -0.46 7.44
CA LEU A 151 -0.93 0.59 7.66
C LEU A 151 -0.82 1.47 6.43
N ALA A 152 -0.45 2.73 6.61
CA ALA A 152 0.03 3.55 5.51
C ALA A 152 1.47 3.16 5.15
N ALA A 153 1.81 3.26 3.87
CA ALA A 153 3.19 3.15 3.42
C ALA A 153 4.05 4.28 4.02
N PRO A 154 5.39 4.09 4.08
CA PRO A 154 6.31 5.11 4.56
C PRO A 154 6.10 6.43 3.80
N TRP A 155 6.06 7.55 4.51
CA TRP A 155 5.69 8.83 3.89
C TRP A 155 6.74 9.32 2.89
N ASP A 156 8.02 9.09 3.16
CA ASP A 156 9.10 9.35 2.20
C ASP A 156 8.88 8.61 0.87
N TYR A 157 8.51 7.33 0.94
CA TYR A 157 8.16 6.54 -0.24
C TYR A 157 6.92 7.07 -0.96
N ALA A 158 5.86 7.38 -0.22
CA ALA A 158 4.63 7.90 -0.79
C ALA A 158 4.86 9.25 -1.51
N ILE A 159 5.71 10.12 -0.95
CA ILE A 159 6.13 11.39 -1.56
C ILE A 159 6.87 11.12 -2.87
N CYS A 160 7.93 10.30 -2.85
CA CYS A 160 8.73 9.98 -4.02
C CYS A 160 7.88 9.36 -5.14
N ALA A 161 6.99 8.42 -4.82
CA ALA A 161 6.09 7.79 -5.78
C ALA A 161 5.15 8.80 -6.48
N LYS A 162 4.69 9.84 -5.77
CA LYS A 162 3.87 10.91 -6.35
C LYS A 162 4.70 11.86 -7.20
N LEU A 163 5.86 12.30 -6.70
CA LEU A 163 6.75 13.20 -7.42
C LEU A 163 7.28 12.58 -8.72
N ASP A 164 7.60 11.29 -8.71
CA ASP A 164 8.03 10.56 -9.91
C ASP A 164 6.93 10.55 -10.99
N ARG A 165 5.67 10.37 -10.56
CA ARG A 165 4.51 10.46 -11.47
C ARG A 165 4.30 11.89 -12.01
N CYS A 166 4.43 12.90 -11.15
CA CYS A 166 4.35 14.31 -11.56
C CYS A 166 5.45 14.69 -12.57
N ALA A 167 6.65 14.13 -12.42
CA ALA A 167 7.78 14.36 -13.30
C ALA A 167 7.67 13.67 -14.68
N GLY A 168 6.57 12.95 -14.95
CA GLY A 168 6.37 12.17 -16.18
C GLY A 168 7.28 10.93 -16.28
N ALA A 169 7.89 10.54 -15.16
CA ALA A 169 8.84 9.45 -15.07
C ALA A 169 8.19 8.11 -14.68
N GLY A 170 7.01 8.17 -14.06
CA GLY A 170 6.24 6.99 -13.70
C GLY A 170 5.57 6.30 -14.89
N LEU A 171 5.20 5.03 -14.72
CA LEU A 171 4.46 4.24 -15.73
C LEU A 171 3.07 4.83 -16.07
N ASN A 172 2.57 5.73 -15.23
CA ASN A 172 1.27 6.38 -15.40
C ASN A 172 1.45 7.89 -15.56
N GLN A 173 0.61 8.51 -16.38
CA GLN A 173 0.54 9.97 -16.48
C GLN A 173 0.16 10.61 -15.14
N SER A 174 0.73 11.79 -14.87
CA SER A 174 0.34 12.63 -13.74
C SER A 174 -1.17 12.84 -13.70
N LYS A 175 -1.74 12.75 -12.50
CA LYS A 175 -3.14 13.06 -12.21
C LYS A 175 -3.25 14.44 -11.56
N PRO A 176 -4.41 15.13 -11.68
CA PRO A 176 -4.59 16.46 -11.10
C PRO A 176 -4.33 16.54 -9.60
N TYR A 177 -4.56 15.45 -8.86
CA TYR A 177 -4.38 15.38 -7.41
C TYR A 177 -2.98 14.96 -6.94
N ASP A 178 -2.06 14.59 -7.84
CA ASP A 178 -0.77 14.03 -7.39
C ASP A 178 0.10 15.05 -6.64
N TYR A 179 0.08 16.32 -7.02
CA TYR A 179 0.79 17.38 -6.29
C TYR A 179 0.20 17.62 -4.89
N SER A 180 -1.12 17.65 -4.76
CA SER A 180 -1.78 17.81 -3.46
C SER A 180 -1.56 16.60 -2.55
N ASP A 181 -1.56 15.39 -3.11
CA ASP A 181 -1.26 14.16 -2.37
C ASP A 181 0.20 14.19 -1.87
N ALA A 182 1.16 14.55 -2.74
CA ALA A 182 2.57 14.68 -2.36
C ALA A 182 2.78 15.71 -1.24
N ALA A 183 2.13 16.88 -1.34
CA ALA A 183 2.17 17.91 -0.30
C ALA A 183 1.55 17.43 1.03
N THR A 184 0.46 16.65 0.97
CA THR A 184 -0.19 16.06 2.15
C THR A 184 0.76 15.09 2.86
N TYR A 185 1.40 14.20 2.11
CA TYR A 185 2.35 13.23 2.66
C TYR A 185 3.58 13.92 3.24
N LEU A 186 4.12 14.94 2.54
CA LEU A 186 5.22 15.74 3.04
C LEU A 186 4.86 16.43 4.37
N ARG A 187 3.68 17.05 4.45
CA ARG A 187 3.20 17.65 5.69
C ARG A 187 3.14 16.62 6.81
N ARG A 188 2.65 15.41 6.55
CA ARG A 188 2.59 14.35 7.56
C ARG A 188 3.98 13.87 7.98
N TYR A 189 4.90 13.68 7.03
CA TYR A 189 6.31 13.34 7.31
C TYR A 189 6.94 14.38 8.25
N LEU A 190 6.81 15.67 7.92
CA LEU A 190 7.33 16.76 8.75
C LEU A 190 6.76 16.71 10.17
N GLN A 191 5.46 16.46 10.33
CA GLN A 191 4.80 16.36 11.63
C GLN A 191 5.35 15.22 12.48
N ILE A 192 5.45 14.00 11.93
CA ILE A 192 5.87 12.83 12.73
C ILE A 192 7.36 12.84 13.07
N HIS A 193 8.18 13.53 12.26
CA HIS A 193 9.61 13.70 12.52
C HIS A 193 9.94 15.00 13.26
N ASN A 194 8.93 15.80 13.63
CA ASN A 194 9.09 17.12 14.26
C ASN A 194 10.06 18.03 13.47
N LEU A 195 9.87 18.08 12.15
CA LEU A 195 10.64 18.89 11.21
C LEU A 195 9.78 20.05 10.69
N VAL A 196 10.42 21.13 10.28
CA VAL A 196 9.75 22.27 9.64
C VAL A 196 9.90 22.23 8.12
N VAL A 197 11.03 21.73 7.63
CA VAL A 197 11.35 21.66 6.20
C VAL A 197 12.08 20.36 5.90
N VAL A 198 12.04 19.95 4.63
CA VAL A 198 13.01 19.01 4.07
C VAL A 198 13.77 19.69 2.95
N THR A 199 15.05 19.37 2.85
CA THR A 199 15.92 19.88 1.80
C THR A 199 15.69 19.10 0.50
N ARG A 200 16.03 19.72 -0.63
CA ARG A 200 16.01 19.05 -1.93
C ARG A 200 16.93 17.82 -1.94
N SER A 201 18.09 17.89 -1.27
CA SER A 201 19.03 16.75 -1.16
C SER A 201 18.41 15.57 -0.43
N GLN A 202 17.68 15.80 0.67
CA GLN A 202 16.98 14.73 1.38
C GLN A 202 15.94 14.03 0.49
N VAL A 203 15.16 14.80 -0.29
CA VAL A 203 14.20 14.20 -1.23
C VAL A 203 14.90 13.37 -2.31
N TYR A 204 16.07 13.81 -2.79
CA TYR A 204 16.88 13.00 -3.70
C TYR A 204 17.47 11.75 -3.05
N GLU A 205 17.89 11.83 -1.79
CA GLU A 205 18.37 10.65 -1.04
C GLU A 205 17.26 9.61 -0.90
N TRP A 206 16.03 10.02 -0.58
CA TRP A 206 14.88 9.13 -0.56
C TRP A 206 14.66 8.47 -1.94
N ALA A 207 14.61 9.27 -3.00
CA ALA A 207 14.43 8.74 -4.36
C ALA A 207 15.58 7.80 -4.77
N SER A 208 16.83 8.14 -4.44
CA SER A 208 18.01 7.32 -4.72
C SER A 208 17.94 5.98 -4.02
N SER A 209 17.52 5.99 -2.75
CA SER A 209 17.36 4.78 -1.96
C SER A 209 16.30 3.86 -2.56
N MET A 210 15.23 4.42 -3.16
CA MET A 210 14.09 3.65 -3.66
C MET A 210 14.28 3.14 -5.09
N TYR A 211 14.88 3.92 -5.98
CA TYR A 211 15.00 3.59 -7.41
C TYR A 211 16.42 3.15 -7.82
N GLY A 212 17.41 3.28 -6.94
CA GLY A 212 18.83 3.05 -7.24
C GLY A 212 19.49 4.25 -7.94
N GLN A 213 20.80 4.40 -7.75
CA GLN A 213 21.59 5.54 -8.28
C GLN A 213 21.49 5.73 -9.80
N SER A 214 21.32 4.64 -10.56
CA SER A 214 21.27 4.68 -12.03
C SER A 214 20.08 5.45 -12.61
N ALA A 215 19.02 5.71 -11.81
CA ALA A 215 17.84 6.45 -12.26
C ALA A 215 18.01 7.98 -12.16
N ILE A 216 18.98 8.47 -11.38
CA ILE A 216 19.16 9.89 -11.08
C ILE A 216 20.23 10.53 -11.97
N ASP A 217 21.27 9.78 -12.36
CA ASP A 217 22.36 10.26 -13.21
C ASP A 217 21.98 10.53 -14.69
N MET A 218 20.76 10.20 -15.11
CA MET A 218 20.28 10.51 -16.48
C MET A 218 19.49 11.82 -16.58
N ARG A 219 19.43 12.65 -15.51
CA ARG A 219 18.56 13.85 -15.46
C ARG A 219 19.26 15.13 -15.00
N THR A 220 20.56 15.26 -15.24
CA THR A 220 21.26 16.56 -15.27
C THR A 220 21.43 17.04 -16.69
#